data_AF-A0A151RWP2-F1
#
_entry.id   AF-A0A151RWP2-F1
#
_cell.length_a   1.000
_cell.length_b   1.000
_cell.length_c   1.000
_cell.angle_alpha   90.00
_cell.angle_beta   90.00
_cell.angle_gamma   90.00
#
_symmetry.space_group_name_H-M   'P 1'
#
loop_
_entity.id
_entity.type
_entity.pdbx_description
1 polymer ?
#
loop_
_entity_poly.entity_id
_entity_poly.type
_entity_poly.pdbx_seq_one_letter_code
_entity_poly.pdbx_strand_id
1 'polypeptide(L)'
;PQYLVMDSKSLEKGCILATDVDSVILPKDACGGDASLAFARNKNKKPLIITVEENETVLDDTADKLGLEVLHVSNYWEAIGVIAAHKAGIDPFSLRRDKILNIGCSSFTSVNGHSISRGRVVS
;
A
#
# COMPACT_ATOMS: atom_id res chain seq x y z
N PRO A 1 15.06 6.54 20.74
CA PRO A 1 14.82 5.16 20.24
C PRO A 1 15.71 4.19 21.02
N GLN A 2 15.25 2.97 21.28
CA GLN A 2 16.06 1.94 21.94
C GLN A 2 16.68 1.04 20.85
N TYR A 3 18.00 1.09 20.73
CA TYR A 3 18.75 0.27 19.78
C TYR A 3 19.26 -0.98 20.48
N LEU A 4 18.79 -2.15 20.05
CA LEU A 4 19.36 -3.41 20.50
C LEU A 4 20.68 -3.63 19.77
N VAL A 5 21.77 -3.69 20.52
CA VAL A 5 23.04 -4.21 20.02
C VAL A 5 22.85 -5.70 19.80
N MET A 6 23.24 -6.21 18.62
CA MET A 6 23.18 -7.65 18.33
C MET A 6 24.13 -8.41 19.28
N ASP A 7 23.59 -8.83 20.42
CA ASP A 7 24.16 -9.88 21.24
C ASP A 7 23.48 -11.20 20.84
N SER A 8 24.27 -12.23 20.62
CA SER A 8 23.81 -13.61 20.36
C SER A 8 22.71 -14.09 21.32
N LYS A 9 22.69 -13.62 22.58
CA LYS A 9 21.64 -13.92 23.56
C LYS A 9 20.29 -13.24 23.31
N SER A 10 20.29 -12.11 22.61
CA SER A 10 19.07 -11.33 22.30
C SER A 10 18.25 -11.96 21.16
N LEU A 11 18.86 -12.81 20.35
CA LEU A 11 18.19 -13.53 19.26
C LEU A 11 17.22 -14.61 19.76
N GLU A 12 17.42 -15.13 20.98
CA GLU A 12 16.71 -16.32 21.49
C GLU A 12 15.33 -16.03 22.12
N LYS A 13 14.91 -14.78 22.27
CA LYS A 13 13.62 -14.45 22.93
C LYS A 13 12.81 -13.39 22.19
N GLY A 14 12.00 -13.84 21.23
CA GLY A 14 10.81 -13.12 20.75
C GLY A 14 11.02 -11.72 20.17
N CYS A 15 12.24 -11.38 19.76
CA CYS A 15 12.54 -10.11 19.12
C CYS A 15 12.10 -10.13 17.65
N ILE A 16 11.48 -9.03 17.19
CA ILE A 16 11.13 -8.84 15.78
C ILE A 16 12.37 -8.33 15.05
N LEU A 17 12.88 -9.12 14.11
CA LEU A 17 13.97 -8.74 13.25
C LEU A 17 13.44 -7.96 12.04
N ALA A 18 14.34 -7.21 11.39
CA ALA A 18 13.97 -6.49 10.17
C ALA A 18 13.49 -7.43 9.05
N THR A 19 13.91 -8.69 9.06
CA THR A 19 13.49 -9.74 8.11
C THR A 19 12.08 -10.26 8.36
N ASP A 20 11.54 -10.06 9.57
CA ASP A 20 10.23 -10.56 9.99
C ASP A 20 9.11 -9.59 9.59
N VAL A 21 9.47 -8.36 9.19
CA VAL A 21 8.55 -7.33 8.75
C VAL A 21 8.42 -7.38 7.23
N ASP A 22 7.20 -7.62 6.76
CA ASP A 22 6.89 -7.64 5.32
C ASP A 22 6.35 -6.29 4.81
N SER A 23 5.81 -5.44 5.68
CA SER A 23 5.24 -4.15 5.29
C SER A 23 5.25 -3.15 6.45
N VAL A 24 5.35 -1.85 6.13
CA VAL A 24 5.34 -0.74 7.10
C VAL A 24 4.40 0.35 6.60
N ILE A 25 3.58 0.93 7.48
CA ILE A 25 2.67 2.02 7.16
C ILE A 25 3.12 3.28 7.92
N LEU A 26 3.23 4.41 7.21
CA LEU A 26 3.73 5.67 7.73
C LEU A 26 2.81 6.83 7.31
N PRO A 27 2.74 7.93 8.08
CA PRO A 27 2.27 9.22 7.59
C PRO A 27 3.09 9.68 6.37
N LYS A 28 2.47 10.45 5.46
CA LYS A 28 3.10 10.94 4.22
C LYS A 28 4.41 11.71 4.43
N ASP A 29 4.50 12.47 5.50
CA ASP A 29 5.57 13.43 5.80
C ASP A 29 6.46 13.02 6.99
N ALA A 30 6.31 11.77 7.47
CA ALA A 30 7.07 11.23 8.61
C ALA A 30 7.97 10.05 8.21
N CYS A 31 8.56 10.07 7.01
CA CYS A 31 9.43 9.00 6.51
C CYS A 31 10.88 9.09 7.04
N GLY A 32 11.23 10.14 7.78
CA GLY A 32 12.58 10.40 8.30
C GLY A 32 12.95 9.59 9.55
N GLY A 33 12.02 8.81 10.12
CA GLY A 33 12.29 7.98 11.29
C GLY A 33 13.37 6.92 11.01
N ASP A 34 14.21 6.65 12.01
CA ASP A 34 15.34 5.71 11.88
C ASP A 34 14.90 4.32 11.41
N ALA A 35 13.75 3.82 11.90
CA ALA A 35 13.19 2.55 11.47
C ALA A 35 12.79 2.58 9.98
N SER A 36 12.09 3.63 9.55
CA SER A 36 11.68 3.82 8.15
C SER A 36 12.88 3.85 7.22
N LEU A 37 13.93 4.61 7.59
CA LEU A 37 15.18 4.68 6.84
C LEU A 37 15.93 3.35 6.82
N ALA A 38 15.99 2.64 7.95
CA ALA A 38 16.64 1.33 8.04
C ALA A 38 15.94 0.30 7.16
N PHE A 39 14.60 0.27 7.16
CA PHE A 39 13.82 -0.61 6.29
C PHE A 39 13.98 -0.24 4.82
N ALA A 40 13.90 1.04 4.47
CA ALA A 40 14.00 1.47 3.08
C ALA A 40 15.38 1.22 2.45
N ARG A 41 16.44 1.24 3.27
CA ARG A 41 17.83 0.99 2.85
C ARG A 41 18.26 -0.47 2.94
N ASN A 42 17.40 -1.37 3.44
CA ASN A 42 17.75 -2.78 3.59
C ASN A 42 17.90 -3.45 2.21
N LYS A 43 19.09 -3.98 1.91
CA LYS A 43 19.41 -4.63 0.63
C LYS A 43 18.95 -6.08 0.53
N ASN A 44 18.74 -6.75 1.68
CA ASN A 44 18.45 -8.18 1.69
C ASN A 44 16.95 -8.44 1.48
N LYS A 45 16.12 -7.77 2.27
CA LYS A 45 14.66 -7.85 2.21
C LYS A 45 14.10 -6.47 2.56
N LYS A 46 13.58 -5.79 1.55
CA LYS A 46 12.92 -4.50 1.71
C LYS A 46 11.42 -4.75 1.93
N PRO A 47 10.83 -4.32 3.06
CA PRO A 47 9.39 -4.42 3.24
C PRO A 47 8.66 -3.46 2.30
N LEU A 48 7.38 -3.74 2.01
CA LEU A 48 6.50 -2.80 1.34
C LEU A 48 6.26 -1.59 2.25
N ILE A 49 6.75 -0.42 1.86
CA ILE A 49 6.55 0.82 2.60
C ILE A 49 5.34 1.55 2.00
N ILE A 50 4.34 1.82 2.84
CA ILE A 50 3.09 2.48 2.46
C ILE A 50 3.01 3.81 3.19
N THR A 51 2.79 4.89 2.45
CA THR A 51 2.62 6.24 3.01
C THR A 51 1.19 6.70 2.83
N VAL A 52 0.56 7.14 3.91
CA VAL A 52 -0.86 7.54 3.94
C VAL A 52 -0.97 9.06 3.86
N GLU A 53 -1.61 9.56 2.81
CA GLU A 53 -1.76 10.99 2.53
C GLU A 53 -2.71 11.71 3.49
N GLU A 54 -3.79 11.06 3.93
CA GLU A 54 -4.75 11.62 4.90
C GLU A 54 -4.11 11.99 6.24
N ASN A 55 -3.06 11.28 6.66
CA ASN A 55 -2.40 11.54 7.92
C ASN A 55 -1.14 12.39 7.69
N GLU A 56 -1.33 13.71 7.79
CA GLU A 56 -0.27 14.70 7.72
C GLU A 56 0.22 15.06 9.14
N THR A 57 1.51 15.35 9.25
CA THR A 57 2.18 15.74 10.49
C THR A 57 2.90 17.08 10.29
N VAL A 58 3.45 17.64 11.37
CA VAL A 58 4.28 18.86 11.27
C VAL A 58 5.71 18.57 10.81
N LEU A 59 6.06 17.29 10.62
CA LEU A 59 7.31 16.89 10.00
C LEU A 59 7.25 17.18 8.51
N ASP A 60 8.40 17.14 7.85
CA ASP A 60 8.52 17.47 6.43
C ASP A 60 9.44 16.48 5.69
N ASP A 61 9.53 15.28 6.26
CA ASP A 61 10.37 14.18 5.79
C ASP A 61 9.54 13.29 4.87
N THR A 62 9.23 13.79 3.66
CA THR A 62 8.49 12.99 2.66
C THR A 62 9.39 11.96 2.00
N ALA A 63 8.78 10.88 1.49
CA ALA A 63 9.50 9.85 0.75
C ALA A 63 10.26 10.42 -0.47
N ASP A 64 9.66 11.35 -1.20
CA ASP A 64 10.26 12.02 -2.36
C ASP A 64 11.55 12.78 -1.99
N LYS A 65 11.52 13.53 -0.87
CA LYS A 65 12.69 14.28 -0.38
C LYS A 65 13.83 13.37 0.03
N LEU A 66 13.49 12.20 0.56
CA LEU A 66 14.44 11.20 1.03
C LEU A 66 14.87 10.21 -0.06
N GLY A 67 14.29 10.29 -1.27
CA GLY A 67 14.57 9.37 -2.37
C GLY A 67 14.16 7.92 -2.07
N LEU A 68 13.11 7.73 -1.27
CA LEU A 68 12.62 6.41 -0.89
C LEU A 68 11.54 5.94 -1.86
N GLU A 69 11.66 4.71 -2.35
CA GLU A 69 10.57 4.06 -3.08
C GLU A 69 9.54 3.54 -2.06
N VAL A 70 8.34 4.12 -2.12
CA VAL A 70 7.18 3.84 -1.29
C VAL A 70 5.90 3.78 -2.13
N LEU A 71 4.83 3.21 -1.58
CA LEU A 71 3.50 3.19 -2.18
C LEU A 71 2.61 4.22 -1.50
N HIS A 72 2.15 5.22 -2.25
CA HIS A 72 1.24 6.25 -1.75
C HIS A 72 -0.21 5.77 -1.78
N VAL A 73 -0.91 5.96 -0.66
CA VAL A 73 -2.34 5.70 -0.51
C VAL A 73 -3.03 6.91 0.07
N SER A 74 -4.27 7.12 -0.33
CA SER A 74 -5.06 8.29 0.05
C SER A 74 -5.42 8.25 1.55
N ASN A 75 -5.80 7.07 2.05
CA ASN A 75 -6.28 6.87 3.41
C ASN A 75 -5.96 5.46 3.93
N TYR A 76 -6.24 5.21 5.21
CA TYR A 76 -5.99 3.91 5.84
C TYR A 76 -6.87 2.77 5.29
N TRP A 77 -8.04 3.09 4.71
CA TRP A 77 -8.89 2.08 4.05
C TRP A 77 -8.25 1.56 2.76
N GLU A 78 -7.57 2.41 2.02
CA GLU A 78 -6.75 1.97 0.89
C GLU A 78 -5.53 1.20 1.38
N ALA A 79 -4.87 1.66 2.45
CA ALA A 79 -3.72 0.97 3.04
C ALA A 79 -4.04 -0.50 3.41
N ILE A 80 -5.19 -0.76 4.04
CA ILE A 80 -5.58 -2.14 4.39
C ILE A 80 -5.83 -3.01 3.14
N GLY A 81 -6.38 -2.43 2.07
CA GLY A 81 -6.54 -3.11 0.78
C GLY A 81 -5.19 -3.49 0.16
N VAL A 82 -4.23 -2.57 0.19
CA VAL A 82 -2.85 -2.81 -0.26
C VAL A 82 -2.20 -3.94 0.55
N ILE A 83 -2.34 -3.93 1.87
CA ILE A 83 -1.82 -5.01 2.74
C ILE A 83 -2.47 -6.35 2.41
N ALA A 84 -3.79 -6.38 2.21
CA ALA A 84 -4.49 -7.62 1.85
C ALA A 84 -3.99 -8.18 0.51
N ALA A 85 -3.80 -7.33 -0.50
CA ALA A 85 -3.24 -7.72 -1.79
C ALA A 85 -1.80 -8.24 -1.67
N HIS A 86 -0.94 -7.49 -0.97
CA HIS A 86 0.45 -7.86 -0.72
C HIS A 86 0.56 -9.23 -0.03
N LYS A 87 -0.25 -9.47 1.01
CA LYS A 87 -0.30 -10.77 1.69
C LYS A 87 -0.81 -11.91 0.80
N ALA A 88 -1.68 -11.62 -0.17
CA ALA A 88 -2.19 -12.59 -1.13
C ALA A 88 -1.23 -12.84 -2.31
N GLY A 89 -0.09 -12.14 -2.39
CA GLY A 89 0.83 -12.19 -3.52
C GLY A 89 0.27 -11.53 -4.79
N ILE A 90 -0.73 -10.65 -4.63
CA ILE A 90 -1.35 -9.89 -5.72
C ILE A 90 -0.68 -8.51 -5.77
N ASP A 91 -0.31 -8.07 -6.97
CA ASP A 91 0.14 -6.70 -7.18
C ASP A 91 -0.97 -5.68 -6.81
N PRO A 92 -0.76 -4.81 -5.81
CA PRO A 92 -1.78 -3.84 -5.38
C PRO A 92 -2.23 -2.89 -6.49
N PHE A 93 -1.36 -2.57 -7.46
CA PHE A 93 -1.71 -1.68 -8.57
C PHE A 93 -2.72 -2.30 -9.53
N SER A 94 -2.75 -3.62 -9.65
CA SER A 94 -3.68 -4.36 -10.49
C SER A 94 -5.14 -4.29 -10.00
N LEU A 95 -5.35 -3.95 -8.72
CA LEU A 95 -6.68 -3.80 -8.11
C LEU A 95 -7.25 -2.39 -8.25
N ARG A 96 -6.51 -1.45 -8.87
CA ARG A 96 -7.01 -0.10 -9.09
C ARG A 96 -8.11 -0.10 -10.14
N ARG A 97 -9.10 0.77 -9.94
CA ARG A 97 -10.30 0.87 -10.80
C ARG A 97 -9.95 1.13 -12.27
N ASP A 98 -8.88 1.88 -12.54
CA ASP A 98 -8.39 2.18 -13.90
C ASP A 98 -7.66 1.00 -14.56
N LYS A 99 -7.23 0.00 -13.78
CA LYS A 99 -6.56 -1.21 -14.26
C LYS A 99 -7.49 -2.40 -14.42
N ILE A 100 -8.67 -2.35 -13.82
CA ILE A 100 -9.72 -3.35 -14.01
C ILE A 100 -10.50 -2.97 -15.27
N LEU A 101 -10.43 -3.82 -16.31
CA LEU A 101 -11.31 -3.68 -17.47
C LEU A 101 -12.75 -3.72 -16.99
N ASN A 102 -13.51 -2.66 -17.30
CA ASN A 102 -14.93 -2.63 -17.00
C ASN A 102 -15.57 -3.77 -17.80
N ILE A 103 -15.91 -4.87 -17.12
CA ILE A 103 -16.66 -5.95 -17.74
C ILE A 103 -17.99 -5.32 -18.10
N GLY A 104 -18.17 -5.00 -19.38
CA GLY A 104 -19.43 -4.44 -19.86
C GLY A 104 -20.53 -5.35 -19.36
N CYS A 105 -21.45 -4.80 -18.57
CA CYS A 105 -22.66 -5.50 -18.19
C CYS A 105 -23.29 -5.93 -19.52
N SER A 106 -23.18 -7.22 -19.85
CA SER A 106 -23.90 -7.80 -20.96
C SER A 106 -25.35 -7.59 -20.56
N SER A 107 -25.94 -6.53 -21.13
CA SER A 107 -27.33 -6.15 -20.95
C SER A 107 -28.13 -7.44 -20.92
N PHE A 108 -28.82 -7.66 -19.80
CA PHE A 108 -29.69 -8.80 -19.56
C PHE A 108 -30.34 -9.20 -20.89
N THR A 109 -29.94 -10.33 -21.47
CA THR A 109 -30.67 -10.86 -22.63
C THR A 109 -32.05 -11.20 -22.10
N SER A 110 -33.02 -10.32 -22.32
CA SER A 110 -34.42 -10.68 -22.13
C SER A 110 -34.62 -11.93 -22.97
N VAL A 111 -34.98 -13.04 -22.33
CA VAL A 111 -35.38 -14.27 -23.01
C VAL A 111 -36.53 -14.01 -24.00
N ASN A 112 -37.20 -12.85 -23.89
CA ASN A 112 -38.23 -12.39 -24.82
C ASN A 112 -37.91 -10.99 -25.40
N GLY A 113 -37.18 -10.97 -26.51
CA GLY A 113 -37.60 -10.28 -27.74
C GLY A 113 -37.80 -8.76 -27.82
N HIS A 114 -37.46 -7.92 -26.82
CA HIS A 114 -37.56 -6.46 -27.00
C HIS A 114 -36.33 -5.71 -26.48
N SER A 115 -35.64 -5.02 -27.39
CA SER A 115 -34.54 -4.09 -27.09
C SER A 115 -35.10 -2.73 -26.67
N ILE A 116 -34.76 -2.26 -25.47
CA ILE A 116 -35.03 -0.89 -25.05
C ILE A 116 -33.81 -0.05 -25.42
N SER A 117 -33.96 0.85 -26.39
CA SER A 117 -32.95 1.85 -26.73
C SER A 117 -32.84 2.87 -25.58
N ARG A 118 -31.63 3.04 -25.03
CA ARG A 118 -31.38 4.05 -23.99
C ARG A 118 -31.14 5.39 -24.69
N GLY A 119 -32.11 6.29 -24.55
CA GLY A 119 -32.02 7.66 -25.06
C GLY A 119 -30.84 8.41 -24.47
N ARG A 120 -30.08 9.07 -25.35
CA ARG A 120 -28.97 9.97 -25.02
C ARG A 120 -29.54 11.23 -24.35
N VAL A 121 -29.32 11.38 -23.04
CA VAL A 121 -29.52 12.68 -22.37
C VAL A 121 -28.21 13.45 -22.47
N VAL A 122 -28.24 14.51 -23.28
CA VAL A 122 -27.24 15.57 -23.31
C VAL A 122 -27.66 16.60 -22.27
N SER A 123 -26.79 16.92 -21.33
CA SER A 123 -26.72 18.22 -20.63
C SER A 123 -25.31 18.37 -20.08
#